data_AF-A0A228HNY1-F1
#
_entry.id   AF-A0A228HNY1-F1
#
_cell.length_a   1.000
_cell.length_b   1.000
_cell.length_c   1.000
_cell.angle_alpha   90.00
_cell.angle_beta   90.00
_cell.angle_gamma   90.00
#
_symmetry.space_group_name_H-M   'P 1'
#
loop_
_entity.id
_entity.type
_entity.pdbx_description
1 polymer ?
#
loop_
_entity_poly.entity_id
_entity_poly.type
_entity_poly.pdbx_seq_one_letter_code
_entity_poly.pdbx_strand_id
1 'polypeptide(L)'
;MQRLVSITLVVVAFVDLVMIFTRLSPHKTTFAAFALGGLFTCGWAIGEILRLIGHWRDQRDANEKMLMEQRYPFCHVTRLSSGQWFLTEKATGREYNQSEPAKPNA
;
A
#
# COMPACT_ATOMS: atom_id res chain seq x y z
N MET A 1 10.70 24.81 6.10
CA MET A 1 11.14 24.80 7.52
C MET A 1 10.83 23.50 8.25
N GLN A 2 9.63 22.90 8.06
CA GLN A 2 9.22 21.66 8.74
C GLN A 2 10.19 20.47 8.56
N ARG A 3 10.79 20.28 7.38
CA ARG A 3 11.79 19.22 7.13
C ARG A 3 13.10 19.40 7.91
N LEU A 4 13.56 20.64 8.09
CA LEU A 4 14.77 20.93 8.86
C LEU A 4 14.55 20.65 10.35
N VAL A 5 13.40 21.04 10.88
CA VAL A 5 13.02 20.76 12.29
C VAL A 5 12.95 19.26 12.55
N SER A 6 12.36 18.47 11.65
CA SER A 6 12.33 17.01 11.77
C SER A 6 13.73 16.39 11.78
N ILE A 7 14.63 16.86 10.92
CA ILE A 7 16.01 16.36 10.87
C ILE A 7 16.75 16.71 12.16
N THR A 8 16.63 17.95 12.65
CA THR A 8 17.28 18.37 13.90
C THR A 8 16.78 17.56 15.10
N LEU A 9 15.47 17.29 15.19
CA LEU A 9 14.91 16.46 16.26
C LEU A 9 15.40 15.02 16.22
N VAL A 10 15.52 14.42 15.03
CA VAL A 10 16.06 13.08 14.85
C VAL A 10 17.53 13.03 15.29
N VAL A 11 18.33 14.03 14.92
CA VAL A 11 19.75 14.10 15.31
C VAL A 11 19.91 14.24 16.82
N VAL A 12 19.14 15.13 17.46
CA VAL A 12 19.19 15.32 18.92
C VAL A 12 18.78 14.03 19.65
N ALA A 13 17.68 13.39 19.22
CA ALA A 13 17.25 12.12 19.79
C ALA A 13 18.31 11.02 19.64
N PHE A 14 19.02 10.99 18.51
CA PHE A 14 20.10 10.03 18.28
C PHE A 14 21.29 10.28 19.22
N VAL A 15 21.68 11.55 19.40
CA VAL A 15 22.77 11.95 20.32
C VAL A 15 22.42 11.62 21.76
N ASP A 16 21.19 11.94 22.21
CA ASP A 16 20.72 11.61 23.56
C ASP A 16 20.67 10.10 23.80
N LEU A 17 20.21 9.34 22.80
CA LEU A 17 20.20 7.88 22.86
C LEU A 17 21.63 7.35 23.03
N VAL A 18 22.58 7.81 22.20
CA VAL A 18 24.00 7.44 22.33
C VAL A 18 24.55 7.81 23.70
N MET A 19 24.20 8.98 24.23
CA MET A 19 24.66 9.42 25.55
C MET A 19 24.11 8.53 26.68
N ILE A 20 22.83 8.16 26.62
CA ILE A 20 22.19 7.22 27.55
C ILE A 20 22.85 5.83 27.47
N PHE A 21 23.13 5.37 26.25
CA PHE A 21 23.85 4.11 26.02
C PHE A 21 25.25 4.14 26.62
N THR A 22 26.01 5.23 26.48
CA THR A 22 27.37 5.31 27.08
C THR A 22 27.37 5.37 28.60
N ARG A 23 26.27 5.77 29.25
CA ARG A 23 26.13 5.80 30.71
C ARG A 23 25.61 4.51 31.34
N LEU A 24 25.05 3.59 30.55
CA LEU A 24 24.63 2.28 31.05
C LEU A 24 25.83 1.34 31.19
N SER A 25 25.81 0.49 32.24
CA SER A 25 26.83 -0.55 32.44
C SER A 25 27.03 -1.40 31.17
N PRO A 26 28.28 -1.73 30.77
CA PRO A 26 28.61 -2.35 29.48
C PRO A 26 27.88 -3.66 29.16
N HIS A 27 27.39 -4.39 30.18
CA HIS A 27 26.54 -5.55 29.96
C HIS A 27 25.11 -5.20 29.55
N LYS A 28 24.52 -4.13 30.11
CA LYS A 28 23.14 -3.72 29.82
C LYS A 28 23.01 -3.05 28.46
N THR A 29 24.06 -2.37 28.01
CA THR A 29 24.12 -1.69 26.70
C THR A 29 24.15 -2.68 25.54
N THR A 30 24.88 -3.78 25.67
CA THR A 30 24.95 -4.83 24.65
C THR A 30 23.58 -5.47 24.44
N PHE A 31 22.89 -5.89 25.51
CA PHE A 31 21.54 -6.46 25.38
C PHE A 31 20.53 -5.48 24.76
N ALA A 32 20.56 -4.21 25.17
CA ALA A 32 19.67 -3.19 24.64
C ALA A 32 19.95 -2.88 23.15
N ALA A 33 21.23 -2.84 22.75
CA ALA A 33 21.61 -2.62 21.36
C ALA A 33 21.17 -3.78 20.45
N PHE A 34 21.34 -5.03 20.90
CA PHE A 34 20.87 -6.21 20.17
C PHE A 34 19.34 -6.23 20.05
N ALA A 35 18.62 -5.90 21.12
CA ALA A 35 17.16 -5.86 21.10
C ALA A 35 16.63 -4.79 20.13
N LEU A 36 17.19 -3.58 20.15
CA LEU A 36 16.81 -2.51 19.23
C LEU A 36 17.19 -2.82 17.79
N GLY A 37 18.40 -3.34 17.57
CA GLY A 37 18.85 -3.76 16.24
C GLY A 37 17.95 -4.84 15.64
N GLY A 38 17.58 -5.85 16.44
CA GLY A 38 16.67 -6.91 16.02
C GLY A 38 15.25 -6.42 15.71
N LEU A 39 14.69 -5.52 16.53
CA LEU A 39 13.38 -4.92 16.25
C LEU A 39 13.41 -4.10 14.96
N PHE A 40 14.49 -3.36 14.73
CA PHE A 40 14.64 -2.54 13.53
C PHE A 40 14.74 -3.39 12.25
N THR A 41 15.55 -4.46 12.26
CA THR A 41 15.68 -5.34 11.10
C THR A 41 14.39 -6.11 10.81
N CYS A 42 13.69 -6.57 11.85
CA CYS A 42 12.37 -7.19 11.71
C CYS A 42 11.34 -6.20 11.12
N GLY A 43 11.29 -4.97 11.63
CA GLY A 43 10.39 -3.94 11.11
C GLY A 43 10.67 -3.60 9.65
N TRP A 44 11.96 -3.49 9.29
CA TRP A 44 12.38 -3.25 7.90
C TRP A 44 11.98 -4.41 6.97
N ALA A 45 12.24 -5.65 7.38
CA ALA A 45 11.92 -6.84 6.59
C ALA A 45 10.41 -6.96 6.35
N ILE A 46 9.59 -6.72 7.39
CA ILE A 46 8.12 -6.72 7.27
C ILE A 46 7.66 -5.61 6.31
N GLY A 47 8.25 -4.42 6.40
CA GLY A 47 7.93 -3.31 5.50
C GLY A 47 8.15 -3.66 4.02
N GLU A 48 9.29 -4.27 3.69
CA GLU A 48 9.58 -4.66 2.31
C GLU A 48 8.64 -5.77 1.81
N ILE A 49 8.33 -6.75 2.67
CA ILE A 49 7.37 -7.82 2.34
C ILE A 49 5.98 -7.23 2.05
N LEU A 50 5.49 -6.30 2.89
CA LEU A 50 4.20 -5.65 2.66
C LEU A 50 4.20 -4.85 1.36
N ARG A 51 5.33 -4.21 1.01
CA ARG A 51 5.50 -3.47 -0.24
C ARG A 51 5.40 -4.41 -1.46
N LEU A 52 6.05 -5.56 -1.38
CA LEU A 52 5.97 -6.63 -2.38
C LEU A 52 4.52 -7.14 -2.54
N ILE A 53 3.83 -7.42 -1.44
CA ILE A 53 2.43 -7.89 -1.48
C ILE A 53 1.52 -6.83 -2.10
N GLY A 54 1.73 -5.55 -1.78
CA GLY A 54 0.99 -4.43 -2.38
C GLY A 54 1.16 -4.41 -3.90
N HIS A 55 2.40 -4.54 -4.38
CA HIS A 55 2.69 -4.60 -5.81
C HIS A 55 1.98 -5.76 -6.52
N TRP A 56 1.99 -6.96 -5.92
CA TRP A 56 1.26 -8.11 -6.47
C TRP A 56 -0.26 -7.93 -6.48
N ARG A 57 -0.81 -7.25 -5.47
CA ARG A 57 -2.24 -6.95 -5.41
C ARG A 57 -2.61 -5.97 -6.52
N ASP A 58 -1.86 -4.89 -6.67
CA ASP A 58 -2.13 -3.88 -7.70
C ASP A 58 -2.00 -4.48 -9.11
N GLN A 59 -1.05 -5.40 -9.30
CA GLN A 59 -0.90 -6.12 -10.57
C GLN A 59 -2.06 -7.08 -10.85
N ARG A 60 -2.59 -7.76 -9.83
CA ARG A 60 -3.82 -8.56 -9.97
C ARG A 60 -5.00 -7.68 -10.31
N ASP A 61 -5.17 -6.56 -9.63
CA ASP A 61 -6.26 -5.62 -9.86
C ASP A 61 -6.22 -5.04 -11.28
N ALA A 62 -5.03 -4.70 -11.78
CA ALA A 62 -4.82 -4.25 -13.15
C ALA A 62 -5.15 -5.35 -14.17
N ASN A 63 -4.73 -6.59 -13.92
CA ASN A 63 -5.04 -7.71 -14.80
C ASN A 63 -6.53 -8.05 -14.83
N GLU A 64 -7.21 -8.06 -13.68
CA GLU A 64 -8.65 -8.26 -13.58
C GLU A 64 -9.41 -7.14 -14.31
N LYS A 65 -8.97 -5.89 -14.17
CA LYS A 65 -9.55 -4.75 -14.90
C LYS A 65 -9.38 -4.90 -16.40
N MET A 66 -8.19 -5.28 -16.87
CA MET A 66 -7.90 -5.51 -18.28
C MET A 66 -8.80 -6.62 -18.87
N LEU A 67 -8.98 -7.72 -18.15
CA LEU A 67 -9.89 -8.81 -18.56
C LEU A 67 -11.34 -8.35 -18.67
N MET A 68 -11.80 -7.51 -17.73
CA MET A 68 -13.15 -6.96 -17.77
C MET A 68 -13.34 -5.95 -18.90
N GLU A 69 -12.33 -5.11 -19.18
CA GLU A 69 -12.35 -4.18 -20.32
C GLU A 69 -12.37 -4.93 -21.66
N GLN A 70 -11.63 -6.03 -21.77
CA GLN A 70 -11.66 -6.88 -22.96
C GLN A 70 -13.03 -7.56 -23.14
N ARG A 71 -13.67 -7.97 -22.04
CA ARG A 71 -14.99 -8.60 -22.06
C ARG A 71 -16.11 -7.62 -22.41
N TYR A 72 -15.98 -6.36 -22.03
CA TYR A 72 -16.99 -5.31 -22.24
C TYR A 72 -16.40 -4.04 -22.89
N PRO A 73 -15.98 -4.09 -24.16
CA PRO A 73 -15.26 -2.97 -24.81
C PRO A 73 -16.10 -1.70 -24.94
N PHE A 74 -17.43 -1.83 -24.97
CA PHE A 74 -18.37 -0.71 -25.08
C PHE A 74 -18.79 -0.11 -23.73
N CYS A 75 -18.35 -0.70 -22.62
CA CYS A 75 -18.66 -0.23 -21.27
C CYS A 75 -17.42 0.40 -20.61
N HIS A 76 -17.66 1.34 -19.69
CA HIS A 76 -16.69 1.74 -18.70
C HIS A 76 -16.73 0.76 -17.53
N VAL A 77 -15.56 0.21 -17.21
CA VAL A 77 -15.38 -0.75 -16.14
C VAL A 77 -14.78 -0.03 -14.95
N THR A 78 -15.55 0.07 -13.86
CA THR A 78 -15.08 0.65 -12.59
C THR A 78 -15.18 -0.39 -11.50
N ARG A 79 -14.09 -0.62 -10.76
CA ARG A 79 -14.13 -1.49 -9.58
C ARG A 79 -14.62 -0.68 -8.38
N LEU A 80 -15.66 -1.14 -7.72
CA LEU A 80 -16.17 -0.53 -6.49
C LEU A 80 -15.30 -0.94 -5.29
N SER A 81 -15.29 -0.12 -4.25
CA SER A 81 -14.64 -0.44 -2.96
C SER A 81 -15.25 -1.69 -2.29
N SER A 82 -16.48 -2.05 -2.64
CA SER A 82 -17.16 -3.29 -2.23
C SER A 82 -16.59 -4.56 -2.89
N GLY A 83 -15.70 -4.42 -3.89
CA GLY A 83 -15.15 -5.54 -4.66
C GLY A 83 -16.02 -5.95 -5.86
N GLN A 84 -17.18 -5.34 -6.05
CA GLN A 84 -18.04 -5.55 -7.22
C GLN A 84 -17.57 -4.72 -8.43
N TRP A 85 -17.89 -5.21 -9.64
CA TRP A 85 -17.61 -4.51 -10.89
C TRP A 85 -18.84 -3.74 -11.33
N PHE A 86 -18.69 -2.42 -11.47
CA PHE A 86 -19.72 -1.54 -12.00
C PHE A 86 -19.41 -1.28 -13.47
N LEU A 87 -20.35 -1.65 -14.33
CA LEU A 87 -20.26 -1.47 -15.78
C LEU A 87 -21.19 -0.33 -16.17
N THR A 88 -20.69 0.65 -16.91
CA THR A 88 -21.51 1.77 -17.40
C THR A 88 -21.41 1.82 -18.92
N GLU A 89 -22.54 1.82 -19.63
CA GLU A 89 -22.52 1.89 -21.09
C GLU A 89 -22.01 3.26 -21.55
N LYS A 90 -21.01 3.30 -22.44
CA LYS A 90 -20.40 4.56 -22.92
C LYS A 90 -21.39 5.43 -23.73
N ALA A 91 -22.38 4.81 -24.36
CA ALA A 91 -23.34 5.51 -25.22
C ALA A 91 -24.44 6.24 -24.43
N THR A 92 -24.99 5.61 -23.38
CA THR A 92 -26.12 6.15 -22.62
C THR A 92 -25.77 6.58 -21.20
N GLY A 93 -24.57 6.23 -20.70
CA GLY A 93 -24.17 6.49 -19.32
C GLY A 93 -24.97 5.71 -18.28
N ARG A 94 -25.79 4.74 -18.70
CA ARG A 94 -26.58 3.89 -17.81
C ARG A 94 -25.76 2.72 -17.29
N GLU A 95 -26.13 2.23 -16.11
CA GLU A 95 -25.58 0.99 -15.58
C GLU A 95 -25.91 -0.16 -16.53
N TYR A 96 -24.87 -0.88 -16.95
CA TYR A 96 -25.03 -2.06 -17.80
C TYR A 96 -25.48 -3.22 -16.93
N ASN A 97 -26.77 -3.53 -16.99
CA ASN A 97 -27.32 -4.71 -16.35
C ASN A 97 -27.23 -5.91 -17.30
N GLN A 98 -26.34 -6.87 -17.00
CA GLN A 98 -26.15 -8.08 -17.82
C GLN A 98 -27.41 -8.95 -17.94
N SER A 99 -28.41 -8.76 -17.06
CA SER A 99 -29.69 -9.47 -17.12
C SER A 99 -30.70 -8.88 -18.10
N GLU A 100 -30.41 -7.72 -18.68
CA GLU A 100 -31.23 -7.12 -19.73
C GLU A 100 -30.71 -7.62 -21.09
N PRO A 101 -31.44 -8.49 -21.81
CA PRO A 101 -30.99 -8.98 -23.10
C PRO A 101 -30.85 -7.78 -24.03
N ALA A 102 -29.68 -7.68 -24.69
CA ALA A 102 -29.37 -6.67 -25.68
C ALA A 102 -30.54 -6.53 -26.64
N LYS A 103 -31.31 -5.45 -26.51
CA LYS A 103 -32.42 -5.15 -27.41
C LYS A 103 -31.77 -4.95 -28.79
N PRO A 104 -32.08 -5.78 -29.79
CA PRO A 104 -31.62 -5.51 -31.14
C PRO A 104 -32.34 -4.22 -31.56
N ASN A 105 -31.55 -3.20 -31.85
CA ASN A 105 -32.04 -1.97 -32.44
C ASN A 105 -32.67 -2.35 -33.79
N ALA A 106 -33.99 -2.17 -33.90
CA ALA A 106 -34.75 -2.25 -35.14
C ALA A 106 -34.49 -1.02 -36.02
#